data_AF-A0A117SE81-F1
#
_entry.id   AF-A0A117SE81-F1
#
_cell.length_a   1.000
_cell.length_b   1.000
_cell.length_c   1.000
_cell.angle_alpha   90.00
_cell.angle_beta   90.00
_cell.angle_gamma   90.00
#
_symmetry.space_group_name_H-M   'P 1'
#
loop_
_entity.id
_entity.type
_entity.pdbx_description
1 polymer ?
#
loop_
_entity_poly.entity_id
_entity_poly.type
_entity_poly.pdbx_seq_one_letter_code
_entity_poly.pdbx_strand_id
1 'polypeptide(L)'
;MKEKPIYKIVDGKGRVLIPKALRAVAEMEHGDIVRLGIQKGVITAKKVDLIEIGDQSPEAVEAFVRSAIRDMPEDTLISIAARLLDIIEKRKEPIRVD
;
A
#
# COMPACT_ATOMS: atom_id res chain seq x y z
N MET A 1 -34.81 6.17 -1.55
CA MET A 1 -34.64 7.58 -1.98
C MET A 1 -33.27 7.71 -2.60
N LYS A 2 -33.13 8.25 -3.83
CA LYS A 2 -31.80 8.56 -4.38
C LYS A 2 -31.26 9.75 -3.58
N GLU A 3 -30.23 9.53 -2.79
CA GLU A 3 -29.54 10.63 -2.12
C GLU A 3 -28.98 11.60 -3.16
N LYS A 4 -29.10 12.91 -2.88
CA LYS A 4 -28.56 13.93 -3.77
C LYS A 4 -27.03 13.76 -3.83
N PRO A 5 -26.42 13.83 -5.02
CA PRO A 5 -24.97 13.73 -5.13
C PRO A 5 -24.31 14.88 -4.36
N ILE A 6 -23.31 14.55 -3.54
CA ILE A 6 -22.53 15.53 -2.78
C ILE A 6 -21.24 15.79 -3.54
N TYR A 7 -21.05 17.03 -3.98
CA TYR A 7 -19.85 17.46 -4.68
C TYR A 7 -18.89 18.16 -3.71
N LYS A 8 -17.61 17.79 -3.78
CA LYS A 8 -16.52 18.39 -3.01
C LYS A 8 -15.34 18.66 -3.92
N ILE A 9 -14.62 19.73 -3.61
CA ILE A 9 -13.43 20.14 -4.35
C ILE A 9 -12.23 19.44 -3.72
N VAL A 10 -11.35 18.92 -4.57
CA VAL A 10 -10.04 18.42 -4.18
C VAL A 10 -9.13 19.63 -3.96
N ASP A 11 -8.50 19.72 -2.79
CA ASP A 11 -7.57 20.83 -2.52
C ASP A 11 -6.20 20.63 -3.19
N GLY A 12 -5.31 21.63 -3.09
CA GLY A 12 -3.96 21.57 -3.66
C GLY A 12 -3.04 20.50 -3.06
N LYS A 13 -3.46 19.79 -2.01
CA LYS A 13 -2.75 18.67 -1.41
C LYS A 13 -3.42 17.32 -1.71
N GLY A 14 -4.43 17.30 -2.59
CA GLY A 14 -5.14 16.07 -2.96
C GLY A 14 -6.18 15.62 -1.94
N ARG A 15 -6.53 16.44 -0.94
CA ARG A 15 -7.49 16.07 0.11
C ARG A 15 -8.92 16.38 -0.33
N VAL A 16 -9.84 15.50 0.02
CA VAL A 16 -11.28 15.69 -0.14
C VAL A 16 -11.96 15.55 1.22
N LEU A 17 -12.80 16.52 1.57
CA LEU A 17 -13.55 16.48 2.82
C LEU A 17 -14.70 15.48 2.73
N ILE A 18 -14.64 14.39 3.51
CA ILE A 18 -15.79 13.49 3.72
C ILE A 18 -16.73 14.13 4.75
N PRO A 19 -17.99 14.47 4.37
CA PRO A 19 -18.96 15.07 5.28
C PRO A 19 -19.19 14.22 6.54
N LYS A 20 -19.46 14.88 7.68
CA LYS A 20 -19.69 14.21 8.97
C LYS A 20 -20.80 13.16 8.92
N ALA A 21 -21.87 13.41 8.17
CA ALA A 21 -22.97 12.45 8.00
C ALA A 21 -22.51 11.16 7.31
N LEU A 22 -21.71 11.25 6.24
CA LEU A 22 -21.17 10.07 5.55
C LEU A 22 -20.15 9.32 6.42
N ARG A 23 -19.34 10.06 7.19
CA ARG A 23 -18.41 9.47 8.15
C ARG A 23 -19.13 8.68 9.23
N ALA A 24 -20.22 9.22 9.79
CA ALA A 24 -21.02 8.53 10.79
C ALA A 24 -21.63 7.22 10.26
N VAL A 25 -22.12 7.24 9.01
CA VAL A 25 -22.68 6.03 8.36
C VAL A 25 -21.59 5.01 8.01
N ALA A 26 -20.40 5.47 7.64
CA ALA A 26 -19.24 4.60 7.36
C ALA A 26 -18.43 4.23 8.62
N GLU A 27 -18.90 4.60 9.81
CA GLU A 27 -18.24 4.40 11.10
C GLU A 27 -16.78 4.91 11.12
N MET A 28 -16.51 6.01 10.40
CA MET A 28 -15.19 6.64 10.25
C MET A 28 -15.01 7.81 11.23
N GLU A 29 -14.07 7.66 12.14
CA GLU A 29 -13.67 8.67 13.12
C GLU A 29 -12.28 9.24 12.84
N HIS A 30 -11.94 10.31 13.58
CA HIS A 30 -10.60 10.87 13.51
C HIS A 30 -9.56 9.85 14.00
N GLY A 31 -8.56 9.57 13.17
CA GLY A 31 -7.49 8.62 13.47
C GLY A 31 -7.71 7.22 12.87
N ASP A 32 -8.88 6.94 12.30
CA ASP A 32 -9.12 5.67 11.62
C ASP A 32 -8.26 5.52 10.36
N ILE A 33 -7.79 4.29 10.13
CA ILE A 33 -7.07 3.93 8.90
C ILE A 33 -8.09 3.62 7.81
N VAL A 34 -7.85 4.18 6.63
CA VAL A 34 -8.75 4.03 5.48
C VAL A 34 -7.97 3.53 4.28
N ARG A 35 -8.38 2.37 3.74
CA ARG A 35 -7.86 1.83 2.48
C ARG A 35 -8.50 2.56 1.32
N LEU A 36 -7.65 3.05 0.39
CA LEU A 36 -8.09 3.61 -0.87
C LEU A 36 -8.02 2.56 -1.99
N GLY A 37 -9.07 2.46 -2.79
CA GLY A 37 -9.13 1.64 -4.00
C GLY A 37 -9.37 2.50 -5.24
N ILE A 38 -8.92 2.02 -6.39
CA ILE A 38 -9.19 2.68 -7.68
C ILE A 38 -9.81 1.68 -8.66
N GLN A 39 -10.93 2.07 -9.26
CA GLN A 39 -11.56 1.28 -10.32
C GLN A 39 -12.22 2.20 -11.34
N LYS A 40 -11.76 2.17 -12.60
CA LYS A 40 -12.35 2.93 -13.73
C LYS A 40 -12.55 4.42 -13.40
N GLY A 41 -11.58 5.06 -12.77
CA GLY A 41 -11.64 6.48 -12.39
C GLY A 41 -12.46 6.78 -11.12
N VAL A 42 -12.98 5.76 -10.44
CA VAL A 42 -13.65 5.88 -9.14
C VAL A 42 -12.65 5.57 -8.04
N ILE A 43 -12.49 6.50 -7.10
CA ILE A 43 -11.75 6.28 -5.86
C ILE A 43 -12.73 5.81 -4.78
N THR A 44 -12.46 4.65 -4.18
CA THR A 44 -13.22 4.12 -3.04
C THR A 44 -12.41 4.25 -1.77
N ALA A 45 -13.08 4.49 -0.64
CA ALA A 45 -12.48 4.63 0.67
C ALA A 45 -13.19 3.66 1.64
N LYS A 46 -12.44 2.75 2.26
CA LYS A 46 -12.97 1.75 3.19
C LYS A 46 -12.20 1.80 4.51
N LYS A 47 -12.90 1.94 5.63
CA LYS A 47 -12.31 1.82 6.97
C LYS A 47 -11.73 0.42 7.15
N VAL A 48 -10.55 0.33 7.76
CA VAL A 48 -9.89 -0.93 8.12
C VAL A 48 -9.39 -0.87 9.56
N ASP A 49 -9.53 -1.97 10.29
CA ASP A 49 -9.14 -2.06 11.71
C ASP A 49 -7.65 -2.38 11.90
N LEU A 50 -7.00 -2.95 10.88
CA LEU A 50 -5.56 -3.23 10.82
C LEU A 50 -5.06 -3.10 9.38
N ILE A 51 -3.78 -2.76 9.21
CA ILE A 51 -3.07 -2.97 7.94
C ILE A 51 -3.06 -4.50 7.72
N GLU A 52 -3.77 -4.97 6.69
CA GLU A 52 -4.00 -6.40 6.45
C GLU A 52 -2.66 -7.18 6.46
N ILE A 53 -2.61 -8.28 7.20
CA ILE A 53 -1.51 -9.25 7.11
C ILE A 53 -1.48 -9.73 5.66
N GLY A 54 -0.45 -9.35 4.90
CA GLY A 54 -0.40 -9.52 3.45
C GLY A 54 -0.37 -8.21 2.65
N ASP A 55 -0.23 -7.05 3.30
CA ASP A 55 0.15 -5.81 2.63
C ASP A 55 1.48 -6.00 1.89
N GLN A 56 1.39 -6.17 0.57
CA GLN A 56 2.53 -6.31 -0.35
C GLN A 56 2.94 -4.97 -0.96
N SER A 57 2.49 -3.84 -0.41
CA SER A 57 3.05 -2.54 -0.78
C SER A 57 4.58 -2.57 -0.63
N PRO A 58 5.33 -1.92 -1.53
CA PRO A 58 6.80 -1.92 -1.48
C PRO A 58 7.35 -1.54 -0.11
N GLU A 59 6.70 -0.57 0.56
CA GLU A 59 7.07 -0.06 1.86
C GLU A 59 6.85 -1.10 2.98
N ALA A 60 5.72 -1.81 2.97
CA ALA A 60 5.42 -2.86 3.94
C ALA A 60 6.36 -4.06 3.78
N VAL A 61 6.65 -4.46 2.54
CA VAL A 61 7.60 -5.54 2.23
C VAL A 61 9.01 -5.18 2.68
N GLU A 62 9.47 -3.95 2.41
CA GLU A 62 10.80 -3.50 2.83
C GLU A 62 10.93 -3.50 4.36
N ALA A 63 9.95 -2.94 5.07
CA ALA A 63 9.95 -2.90 6.54
C ALA A 63 9.98 -4.31 7.15
N PHE A 64 9.19 -5.22 6.59
CA PHE A 64 9.16 -6.63 7.02
C PHE A 64 10.53 -7.30 6.81
N VAL A 65 11.12 -7.17 5.62
CA VAL A 65 12.44 -7.76 5.31
C VAL A 65 13.52 -7.18 6.22
N ARG A 66 13.52 -5.86 6.46
CA ARG A 66 14.47 -5.19 7.37
C ARG A 66 14.33 -5.67 8.82
N SER A 67 13.13 -6.02 9.26
CA SER A 67 12.92 -6.61 10.58
C SER A 67 13.44 -8.05 10.62
N ALA A 68 13.07 -8.86 9.63
CA ALA A 68 13.41 -10.27 9.58
C ALA A 68 14.94 -10.52 9.49
N ILE A 69 15.68 -9.64 8.81
CA ILE A 69 17.14 -9.72 8.68
C ILE A 69 17.87 -9.64 10.04
N ARG A 70 17.31 -8.94 11.03
CA ARG A 70 18.01 -8.72 12.32
C ARG A 70 18.14 -9.99 13.15
N ASP A 71 17.11 -10.84 13.09
CA ASP A 71 17.02 -12.06 13.89
C ASP A 71 17.43 -13.31 13.08
N MET A 72 17.90 -13.10 11.84
CA MET A 72 18.20 -14.17 10.91
C MET A 72 19.63 -14.71 11.14
N PRO A 73 19.84 -16.05 11.10
CA PRO A 73 21.16 -16.65 11.19
C PRO A 73 22.08 -16.22 10.04
N GLU A 74 23.38 -16.10 10.32
CA GLU A 74 24.40 -15.60 9.38
C GLU A 74 24.43 -16.41 8.06
N ASP A 75 24.38 -17.74 8.12
CA ASP A 75 24.34 -18.59 6.92
C ASP A 75 23.13 -18.31 6.02
N THR A 76 21.98 -18.00 6.63
CA THR A 76 20.75 -17.67 5.90
C THR A 76 20.86 -16.29 5.28
N LEU A 77 21.46 -15.32 5.98
CA LEU A 77 21.73 -13.97 5.45
C LEU A 77 22.66 -14.03 4.24
N ILE A 78 23.76 -14.78 4.32
CA ILE A 78 24.72 -14.94 3.22
C ILE A 78 24.04 -15.60 2.01
N SER A 79 23.24 -16.65 2.23
CA SER A 79 22.48 -17.32 1.18
C SER A 79 21.50 -16.37 0.48
N ILE A 80 20.76 -15.56 1.25
CA ILE A 80 19.83 -14.56 0.70
C ILE A 80 20.58 -13.48 -0.08
N ALA A 81 21.69 -12.97 0.45
CA ALA A 81 22.50 -11.96 -0.22
C ALA A 81 23.00 -12.44 -1.60
N ALA A 82 23.52 -13.67 -1.67
CA ALA A 82 23.94 -14.29 -2.93
C ALA A 82 22.78 -14.40 -3.93
N ARG A 83 21.59 -14.81 -3.46
CA ARG A 83 20.40 -14.93 -4.31
C ARG A 83 19.87 -13.58 -4.79
N LEU A 84 19.96 -12.53 -3.98
CA LEU A 84 19.59 -11.17 -4.38
C LEU A 84 20.54 -10.61 -5.45
N LEU A 85 21.84 -10.86 -5.33
CA LEU A 85 22.84 -10.47 -6.34
C LEU A 85 22.55 -11.14 -7.70
N ASP A 86 22.29 -12.46 -7.70
CA ASP A 86 21.93 -13.21 -8.92
C ASP A 86 20.66 -12.66 -9.60
N ILE A 87 19.65 -12.29 -8.82
CA ILE A 87 18.42 -11.67 -9.36
C ILE A 87 18.72 -10.31 -10.00
N ILE A 88 19.60 -9.51 -9.39
CA ILE A 88 19.97 -8.17 -9.91
C ILE A 88 20.79 -8.32 -11.19
N GLU A 89 21.71 -9.27 -11.26
CA GLU A 89 22.51 -9.54 -12.46
C GLU A 89 21.65 -10.03 -13.63
N LYS A 90 20.74 -10.98 -13.39
CA LYS A 90 19.79 -11.46 -14.42
C LYS A 90 18.84 -10.37 -14.94
N ARG A 91 18.50 -9.39 -14.11
CA ARG A 91 17.73 -8.21 -14.54
C ARG A 91 18.54 -7.21 -15.35
N LYS A 92 19.88 -7.25 -15.25
CA LYS A 92 20.81 -6.40 -15.99
C LYS A 92 21.24 -6.98 -17.33
N GLU A 93 21.06 -8.27 -17.60
CA GLU A 93 21.31 -8.84 -18.92
C GLU A 93 20.38 -8.15 -19.94
N PRO A 94 20.94 -7.34 -20.87
CA PRO A 94 20.13 -6.77 -21.94
C PRO A 94 19.61 -7.93 -22.78
N ILE A 95 18.34 -7.85 -23.18
CA ILE A 95 17.80 -8.68 -24.25
C ILE A 95 18.76 -8.54 -25.43
N ARG A 96 19.56 -9.58 -25.72
CA ARG A 96 20.30 -9.66 -26.98
C ARG A 96 19.24 -9.76 -28.06
N VAL A 97 19.10 -8.66 -28.79
CA VAL A 97 18.30 -8.62 -30.01
C VAL A 97 19.22 -9.18 -31.07
N ASP A 98 19.03 -10.46 -31.38
CA ASP A 98 19.64 -11.11 -32.54
C ASP A 98 18.96 -10.64 -33.84
#